data_AF-A0A434R0C8-F1
#
_entry.id   AF-A0A434R0C8-F1
#
_cell.length_a   1.000
_cell.length_b   1.000
_cell.length_c   1.000
_cell.angle_alpha   90.00
_cell.angle_beta   90.00
_cell.angle_gamma   90.00
#
_symmetry.space_group_name_H-M   'P 1'
#
loop_
_entity.id
_entity.type
_entity.pdbx_description
1 polymer ?
#
loop_
_entity_poly.entity_id
_entity_poly.type
_entity_poly.pdbx_seq_one_letter_code
_entity_poly.pdbx_strand_id
1 'polypeptide(L)'
;CGEYISASNLALLDRLGVGDAWRGEAGPEIRRVGLFSGNASIEAPMPGARSGPAARNGFGRALGRDILDTLLLDAARSAGAEVFQPCRAVAIERDGDRQAVRIQATSGSPGEEGMTLRASVIVAAHGSWEPGPLPSQLGKQSRSSDLLGFKAHFTGSALPPDLMPLLTFPGGYGGMVLADRGRLSISCCIRRDVLARLRGSLARERGGHVPAAEAVERHIMATCRGAR
;
A
#
# COMPACT_ATOMS: atom_id res chain seq x y z
N CYS A 1 -2.32 0.21 1.72
CA CYS A 1 -0.95 -0.26 2.04
C CYS A 1 0.07 0.45 1.16
N GLY A 2 1.38 0.29 1.42
CA GLY A 2 2.43 0.87 0.58
C GLY A 2 2.66 2.35 0.83
N GLU A 3 2.87 2.73 2.10
CA GLU A 3 3.03 4.14 2.51
C GLU A 3 4.46 4.65 2.38
N TYR A 4 5.47 3.77 2.52
CA TYR A 4 6.85 4.17 2.34
C TYR A 4 7.15 4.42 0.86
N ILE A 5 7.61 5.63 0.56
CA ILE A 5 8.09 6.04 -0.75
C ILE A 5 9.60 6.19 -0.68
N SER A 6 10.32 5.40 -1.48
CA SER A 6 11.78 5.40 -1.52
C SER A 6 12.33 6.69 -2.11
N ALA A 7 13.59 7.01 -1.77
CA ALA A 7 14.31 8.17 -2.27
C ALA A 7 14.43 8.22 -3.81
N SER A 8 14.31 7.08 -4.49
CA SER A 8 14.32 7.00 -5.96
C SER A 8 13.10 7.65 -6.61
N ASN A 9 12.00 7.85 -5.86
CA ASN A 9 10.77 8.45 -6.39
C ASN A 9 10.73 9.98 -6.22
N LEU A 10 11.67 10.59 -5.50
CA LEU A 10 11.62 12.02 -5.18
C LEU A 10 11.63 12.89 -6.44
N ALA A 11 12.51 12.58 -7.40
CA ALA A 11 12.57 13.31 -8.66
C ALA A 11 11.27 13.20 -9.48
N LEU A 12 10.53 12.09 -9.36
CA LEU A 12 9.22 11.94 -10.00
C LEU A 12 8.17 12.81 -9.29
N LEU A 13 8.13 12.80 -7.96
CA LEU A 13 7.21 13.63 -7.18
C LEU A 13 7.41 15.12 -7.46
N ASP A 14 8.67 15.57 -7.55
CA ASP A 14 8.99 16.95 -7.91
C ASP A 14 8.52 17.29 -9.34
N ARG A 15 8.75 16.38 -10.30
CA ARG A 15 8.28 16.56 -11.69
C ARG A 15 6.76 16.59 -11.83
N LEU A 16 6.05 15.89 -10.94
CA LEU A 16 4.59 15.90 -10.88
C LEU A 16 4.04 17.12 -10.13
N GLY A 17 4.91 18.00 -9.60
CA GLY A 17 4.49 19.20 -8.87
C GLY A 17 3.97 18.95 -7.45
N VAL A 18 4.07 17.71 -6.94
CA VAL A 18 3.57 17.33 -5.60
C VAL A 18 4.68 17.22 -4.55
N GLY A 19 5.94 17.40 -4.94
CA GLY A 19 7.10 17.14 -4.10
C GLY A 19 7.09 17.89 -2.76
N ASP A 20 6.79 19.20 -2.77
CA ASP A 20 6.78 20.02 -1.55
C ASP A 20 5.61 19.67 -0.63
N ALA A 21 4.41 19.54 -1.17
CA ALA A 21 3.23 19.10 -0.40
C ALA A 21 3.44 17.71 0.21
N TRP A 22 3.99 16.78 -0.56
CA TRP A 22 4.35 15.45 -0.08
C TRP A 22 5.35 15.51 1.07
N ARG A 23 6.42 16.32 0.96
CA ARG A 23 7.41 16.50 2.04
C ARG A 23 6.80 17.12 3.30
N GLY A 24 5.85 18.03 3.16
CA GLY A 24 5.18 18.71 4.27
C GLY A 24 4.23 17.81 5.06
N GLU A 25 3.55 16.89 4.39
CA GLU A 25 2.60 15.95 5.02
C GLU A 25 3.24 14.63 5.47
N ALA A 26 4.32 14.20 4.81
CA ALA A 26 4.96 12.92 5.09
C ALA A 26 5.63 12.88 6.47
N GLY A 27 5.80 11.64 6.94
CA GLY A 27 6.61 11.35 8.12
C GLY A 27 8.10 11.75 7.98
N PRO A 28 8.90 11.44 9.01
CA PRO A 28 10.33 11.73 9.03
C PRO A 28 11.10 11.07 7.87
N GLU A 29 12.30 11.57 7.64
CA GLU A 29 13.26 10.95 6.73
C GLU A 29 13.76 9.61 7.28
N ILE A 30 13.64 8.58 6.46
CA ILE A 30 14.17 7.26 6.79
C ILE A 30 15.62 7.17 6.35
N ARG A 31 16.52 7.29 7.32
CA ARG A 31 17.98 7.30 7.14
C ARG A 31 18.64 5.97 7.46
N ARG A 32 17.92 5.07 8.12
CA ARG A 32 18.38 3.72 8.47
C ARG A 32 17.35 2.67 8.08
N VAL A 33 17.85 1.50 7.68
CA VAL A 33 17.05 0.28 7.50
C VAL A 33 17.44 -0.71 8.59
N GLY A 34 16.45 -1.38 9.17
CA GLY A 34 16.66 -2.48 10.11
C GLY A 34 16.24 -3.82 9.51
N LEU A 35 16.84 -4.92 9.96
CA LEU A 35 16.32 -6.27 9.78
C LEU A 35 16.14 -6.91 11.15
N PHE A 36 14.88 -7.15 11.53
CA PHE A 36 14.50 -7.73 12.81
C PHE A 36 13.98 -9.15 12.60
N SER A 37 14.62 -10.13 13.24
CA SER A 37 14.33 -11.55 13.09
C SER A 37 14.57 -12.29 14.39
N GLY A 38 13.53 -12.91 14.95
CA GLY A 38 13.66 -13.61 16.23
C GLY A 38 14.12 -12.67 17.34
N ASN A 39 15.30 -12.94 17.89
CA ASN A 39 15.95 -12.13 18.91
C ASN A 39 17.06 -11.22 18.37
N ALA A 40 17.33 -11.26 17.06
CA ALA A 40 18.38 -10.49 16.41
C ALA A 40 17.81 -9.25 15.72
N SER A 41 18.57 -8.16 15.80
CA SER A 41 18.34 -6.92 15.08
C SER A 41 19.66 -6.43 14.51
N ILE A 42 19.68 -6.10 13.23
CA ILE A 42 20.80 -5.41 12.59
C ILE A 42 20.28 -4.16 11.90
N GLU A 43 21.11 -3.13 11.83
CA GLU A 43 20.79 -1.86 11.19
C GLU A 43 21.90 -1.44 10.23
N ALA A 44 21.52 -0.73 9.18
CA ALA A 44 22.45 -0.15 8.22
C ALA A 44 21.95 1.22 7.73
N PRO A 45 22.86 2.09 7.25
CA PRO A 45 22.46 3.32 6.57
C PRO A 45 21.57 3.03 5.35
N MET A 46 20.50 3.82 5.20
CA MET A 46 19.62 3.79 4.03
C MET A 46 20.30 4.53 2.85
N PRO A 47 20.23 4.02 1.61
CA PRO A 47 20.66 4.79 0.45
C PRO A 47 19.74 6.02 0.24
N GLY A 48 20.35 7.21 0.22
CA GLY A 48 19.68 8.44 -0.18
C GLY A 48 19.45 8.55 -1.70
N ALA A 49 18.79 9.63 -2.11
CA ALA A 49 18.54 9.94 -3.51
C ALA A 49 19.85 10.18 -4.26
N ARG A 50 19.95 9.57 -5.45
CA ARG A 50 21.16 9.61 -6.28
C ARG A 50 21.11 10.68 -7.39
N SER A 51 19.92 11.17 -7.73
CA SER A 51 19.68 12.05 -8.87
C SER A 51 18.56 13.06 -8.59
N GLY A 52 18.55 14.16 -9.34
CA GLY A 52 17.57 15.25 -9.21
C GLY A 52 17.94 16.28 -8.14
N PRO A 53 17.07 17.27 -7.88
CA PRO A 53 17.31 18.33 -6.89
C PRO A 53 17.61 17.80 -5.48
N ALA A 54 17.08 16.61 -5.16
CA ALA A 54 17.30 15.92 -3.89
C ALA A 54 18.61 15.08 -3.84
N ALA A 55 19.43 15.07 -4.89
CA ALA A 55 20.64 14.26 -4.96
C ALA A 55 21.56 14.57 -3.77
N ARG A 56 21.97 13.50 -3.06
CA ARG A 56 22.84 13.47 -1.87
C ARG A 56 22.16 13.61 -0.50
N ASN A 57 21.01 14.27 -0.38
CA ASN A 57 20.38 14.51 0.93
C ASN A 57 18.92 14.07 1.04
N GLY A 58 18.25 13.73 -0.06
CA GLY A 58 16.86 13.24 -0.01
C GLY A 58 16.77 11.81 0.47
N PHE A 59 15.93 11.54 1.46
CA PHE A 59 15.60 10.20 1.92
C PHE A 59 14.14 9.87 1.66
N GLY A 60 13.84 8.57 1.64
CA GLY A 60 12.45 8.11 1.57
C GLY A 60 11.69 8.49 2.85
N ARG A 61 10.37 8.64 2.72
CA ARG A 61 9.46 8.95 3.82
C ARG A 61 8.19 8.11 3.69
N ALA A 62 7.46 7.94 4.78
CA ALA A 62 6.15 7.30 4.75
C ALA A 62 5.02 8.33 4.80
N LEU A 63 4.01 8.14 3.95
CA LEU A 63 2.80 8.96 3.91
C LEU A 63 1.58 8.06 3.66
N GLY A 64 0.49 8.31 4.39
CA GLY A 64 -0.82 7.71 4.16
C GLY A 64 -1.23 7.80 2.69
N ARG A 65 -1.70 6.67 2.14
CA ARG A 65 -2.07 6.59 0.72
C ARG A 65 -3.32 7.37 0.38
N ASP A 66 -4.22 7.57 1.34
CA ASP A 66 -5.31 8.53 1.25
C ASP A 66 -4.80 9.93 0.92
N ILE A 67 -3.75 10.40 1.61
CA ILE A 67 -3.17 11.73 1.38
C ILE A 67 -2.39 11.76 0.06
N LEU A 68 -1.49 10.79 -0.16
CA LEU A 68 -0.68 10.74 -1.38
C LEU A 68 -1.54 10.65 -2.65
N ASP A 69 -2.55 9.79 -2.65
CA ASP A 69 -3.38 9.57 -3.84
C ASP A 69 -4.26 10.78 -4.13
N THR A 70 -4.74 11.49 -3.10
CA THR A 70 -5.43 12.78 -3.28
C THR A 70 -4.49 13.83 -3.88
N LEU A 71 -3.27 13.99 -3.36
CA LEU A 71 -2.29 14.93 -3.93
C LEU A 71 -2.01 14.64 -5.42
N LEU A 72 -1.83 13.36 -5.77
CA LEU A 72 -1.58 12.95 -7.15
C LEU A 72 -2.81 13.17 -8.06
N LEU A 73 -4.02 12.90 -7.55
CA LEU A 73 -5.25 13.12 -8.30
C LEU A 73 -5.50 14.60 -8.56
N ASP A 74 -5.25 15.45 -7.56
CA ASP A 74 -5.41 16.90 -7.69
C ASP A 74 -4.35 17.49 -8.62
N ALA A 75 -3.11 17.01 -8.56
CA ALA A 75 -2.07 17.39 -9.52
C ALA A 75 -2.46 16.99 -10.96
N ALA A 76 -3.06 15.81 -11.17
CA ALA A 76 -3.55 15.41 -12.48
C ALA A 76 -4.65 16.35 -12.99
N ARG A 77 -5.60 16.74 -12.13
CA ARG A 77 -6.64 17.75 -12.47
C ARG A 77 -6.04 19.09 -12.84
N SER A 78 -5.10 19.60 -12.04
CA SER A 78 -4.42 20.86 -12.31
C SER A 78 -3.61 20.82 -13.62
N ALA A 79 -3.12 19.65 -14.02
CA ALA A 79 -2.49 19.43 -15.32
C ALA A 79 -3.48 19.30 -16.50
N GLY A 80 -4.79 19.36 -16.24
CA GLY A 80 -5.85 19.32 -17.25
C GLY A 80 -6.52 17.96 -17.45
N ALA A 81 -6.25 16.96 -16.60
CA ALA A 81 -6.96 15.69 -16.67
C ALA A 81 -8.42 15.86 -16.19
N GLU A 82 -9.37 15.38 -16.99
CA GLU A 82 -10.76 15.26 -16.57
C GLU A 82 -10.94 14.04 -15.67
N VAL A 83 -11.53 14.24 -14.49
CA VAL A 83 -11.70 13.19 -13.48
C VAL A 83 -13.16 12.91 -13.23
N PHE A 84 -13.59 11.69 -13.53
CA PHE A 84 -14.93 11.18 -13.26
C PHE A 84 -14.94 10.43 -11.92
N GLN A 85 -15.51 11.04 -10.88
CA GLN A 85 -15.72 10.39 -9.59
C GLN A 85 -17.03 10.87 -8.92
N PRO A 86 -17.77 10.00 -8.21
CA PRO A 86 -17.51 8.57 -8.02
C PRO A 86 -17.97 7.74 -9.24
N CYS A 87 -17.03 7.16 -9.97
CA CYS A 87 -17.32 6.35 -11.16
C CYS A 87 -16.45 5.09 -11.21
N ARG A 88 -16.97 4.03 -11.85
CA ARG A 88 -16.26 2.77 -12.10
C ARG A 88 -16.33 2.41 -13.58
N ALA A 89 -15.19 2.02 -14.17
CA ALA A 89 -15.16 1.39 -15.48
C ALA A 89 -15.68 -0.06 -15.39
N VAL A 90 -16.62 -0.42 -16.25
CA VAL A 90 -17.33 -1.72 -16.19
C VAL A 90 -17.27 -2.54 -17.47
N ALA A 91 -16.91 -1.93 -18.59
CA ALA A 91 -16.62 -2.65 -19.83
C ALA A 91 -15.60 -1.90 -20.67
N ILE A 92 -14.81 -2.65 -21.44
CA ILE A 92 -13.90 -2.16 -22.46
C ILE A 92 -14.22 -2.93 -23.74
N GLU A 93 -14.52 -2.19 -24.80
CA GLU A 93 -14.94 -2.74 -26.09
C GLU A 93 -14.21 -2.01 -27.22
N ARG A 94 -14.07 -2.69 -28.36
CA ARG A 94 -13.52 -2.08 -29.58
C ARG A 94 -14.66 -1.37 -30.31
N ASP A 95 -14.42 -0.13 -30.72
CA ASP A 95 -15.37 0.69 -31.48
C ASP A 95 -14.67 1.20 -32.75
N GLY A 96 -14.69 0.38 -33.81
CA GLY A 96 -13.98 0.64 -35.06
C GLY A 96 -12.45 0.69 -34.91
N ASP A 97 -11.89 1.87 -35.17
CA ASP A 97 -10.46 2.21 -35.02
C ASP A 97 -10.11 2.69 -33.59
N ARG A 98 -11.12 2.94 -32.75
CA ARG A 98 -10.96 3.39 -31.36
C ARG A 98 -11.35 2.30 -30.38
N GLN A 99 -11.18 2.63 -29.11
CA GLN A 99 -11.67 1.87 -27.97
C GLN A 99 -12.80 2.64 -27.28
N ALA A 100 -13.77 1.91 -26.74
CA ALA A 100 -14.84 2.43 -25.91
C ALA A 100 -14.70 1.89 -24.48
N VAL A 101 -14.86 2.77 -23.50
CA VAL A 101 -14.94 2.41 -22.08
C VAL A 101 -16.30 2.83 -21.56
N ARG A 102 -17.07 1.88 -21.04
CA ARG A 102 -18.30 2.18 -20.32
C ARG A 102 -17.98 2.40 -18.84
N ILE A 103 -18.41 3.54 -18.32
CA ILE A 103 -18.29 3.90 -16.90
C ILE A 103 -19.67 4.07 -16.28
N GLN A 104 -19.78 3.81 -14.98
CA GLN A 104 -21.02 3.94 -14.21
C GLN A 104 -20.76 4.74 -12.94
N ALA A 105 -21.69 5.63 -12.57
CA ALA A 105 -21.67 6.31 -11.28
C ALA A 105 -21.90 5.30 -10.14
N THR A 106 -21.13 5.40 -9.06
CA THR A 106 -21.22 4.44 -7.94
C THR A 106 -22.48 4.66 -7.07
N SER A 107 -23.05 5.86 -7.10
CA SER A 107 -24.26 6.25 -6.37
C SER A 107 -25.55 6.11 -7.18
N GLY A 108 -25.47 5.58 -8.40
CA GLY A 108 -26.61 5.49 -9.30
C GLY A 108 -27.64 4.45 -8.88
N SER A 109 -28.91 4.70 -9.23
CA SER A 109 -29.96 3.69 -9.03
C SER A 109 -29.70 2.47 -9.93
N PRO A 110 -30.07 1.25 -9.51
CA PRO A 110 -29.98 0.07 -10.38
C PRO A 110 -30.73 0.34 -11.70
N GLY A 111 -30.01 0.35 -12.83
CA GLY A 111 -30.57 0.62 -14.15
C GLY A 111 -30.25 1.99 -14.74
N GLU A 112 -29.54 2.87 -14.03
CA GLU A 112 -29.05 4.13 -14.61
C GLU A 112 -28.03 3.86 -15.72
N GLU A 113 -28.26 4.45 -16.90
CA GLU A 113 -27.40 4.24 -18.06
C GLU A 113 -26.00 4.80 -17.79
N GLY A 114 -24.99 3.94 -17.97
CA GLY A 114 -23.59 4.35 -17.86
C GLY A 114 -23.18 5.26 -19.02
N MET A 115 -22.15 6.07 -18.80
CA MET A 115 -21.55 6.88 -19.88
C MET A 115 -20.52 6.05 -20.65
N THR A 116 -20.45 6.26 -21.97
CA THR A 116 -19.42 5.66 -22.83
C THR A 116 -18.41 6.71 -23.26
N LEU A 117 -17.16 6.53 -22.83
CA LEU A 117 -16.01 7.32 -23.25
C LEU A 117 -15.31 6.62 -24.42
N ARG A 118 -14.81 7.41 -25.39
CA ARG A 118 -14.08 6.90 -26.56
C ARG A 118 -12.67 7.46 -26.61
N ALA A 119 -11.68 6.59 -26.79
CA ALA A 119 -10.28 6.97 -26.86
C ALA A 119 -9.51 6.06 -27.82
N SER A 120 -8.40 6.54 -28.37
CA SER A 120 -7.50 5.71 -29.18
C SER A 120 -6.75 4.67 -28.35
N VAL A 121 -6.51 4.96 -27.06
CA VAL A 121 -5.76 4.10 -26.14
C VAL A 121 -6.46 4.07 -24.79
N ILE A 122 -6.49 2.90 -24.17
CA ILE A 122 -6.94 2.71 -22.78
C ILE A 122 -5.74 2.24 -21.96
N VAL A 123 -5.48 2.93 -20.84
CA VAL A 123 -4.50 2.50 -19.85
C VAL A 123 -5.24 1.96 -18.63
N ALA A 124 -5.18 0.64 -18.43
CA ALA A 124 -5.79 -0.01 -17.27
C ALA A 124 -4.90 0.14 -16.02
N ALA A 125 -5.17 1.16 -15.21
CA ALA A 125 -4.44 1.46 -13.97
C ALA A 125 -5.27 1.19 -12.68
N HIS A 126 -6.17 0.20 -12.72
CA HIS A 126 -7.14 -0.10 -11.64
C HIS A 126 -6.55 -0.89 -10.45
N GLY A 127 -5.24 -1.13 -10.44
CA GLY A 127 -4.58 -1.89 -9.38
C GLY A 127 -4.99 -3.37 -9.36
N SER A 128 -4.80 -4.03 -8.22
CA SER A 128 -5.04 -5.48 -8.10
C SER A 128 -5.95 -5.86 -6.94
N TRP A 129 -6.57 -4.88 -6.28
CA TRP A 129 -7.28 -5.09 -5.02
C TRP A 129 -8.63 -5.79 -5.24
N GLU A 130 -9.50 -5.20 -6.03
CA GLU A 130 -10.83 -5.75 -6.30
C GLU A 130 -10.88 -6.43 -7.66
N PRO A 131 -11.43 -7.66 -7.77
CA PRO A 131 -11.78 -8.22 -9.05
C PRO A 131 -12.90 -7.42 -9.69
N GLY A 132 -12.98 -7.45 -11.01
CA GLY A 132 -14.05 -6.80 -11.73
C GLY A 132 -14.22 -7.37 -13.13
N PRO A 133 -15.20 -6.84 -13.87
CA PRO A 133 -15.62 -7.39 -15.15
C PRO A 133 -14.67 -7.04 -16.30
N LEU A 134 -13.65 -6.22 -16.06
CA LEU A 134 -12.78 -5.74 -17.13
C LEU A 134 -11.90 -6.87 -17.65
N PRO A 135 -11.67 -6.96 -18.98
CA PRO A 135 -10.82 -8.01 -19.56
C PRO A 135 -9.36 -7.93 -19.08
N SER A 136 -8.92 -6.78 -18.57
CA SER A 136 -7.60 -6.59 -17.96
C SER A 136 -7.50 -7.12 -16.53
N GLN A 137 -8.60 -7.59 -15.93
CA GLN A 137 -8.64 -8.21 -14.61
C GLN A 137 -8.65 -9.73 -14.75
N LEU A 138 -7.46 -10.32 -14.75
CA LEU A 138 -7.31 -11.76 -14.84
C LEU A 138 -7.87 -12.47 -13.60
N GLY A 139 -8.52 -13.61 -13.83
CA GLY A 139 -8.99 -14.48 -12.76
C GLY A 139 -7.84 -14.91 -11.84
N LYS A 140 -8.09 -14.92 -10.52
CA LYS A 140 -7.10 -15.30 -9.52
C LYS A 140 -7.51 -16.60 -8.84
N GLN A 141 -6.60 -17.56 -8.81
CA GLN A 141 -6.75 -18.78 -8.01
C GLN A 141 -5.91 -18.66 -6.74
N SER A 142 -6.50 -19.02 -5.60
CA SER A 142 -5.78 -19.01 -4.33
C SER A 142 -5.05 -20.33 -4.09
N ARG A 143 -3.84 -20.26 -3.53
CA ARG A 143 -3.02 -21.39 -3.06
C ARG A 143 -2.78 -21.30 -1.57
N SER A 144 -2.40 -22.43 -0.97
CA SER A 144 -2.03 -22.51 0.45
C SER A 144 -0.77 -21.72 0.80
N SER A 145 0.15 -21.58 -0.16
CA SER A 145 1.38 -20.80 -0.04
C SER A 145 1.19 -19.31 -0.29
N ASP A 146 0.00 -18.85 -0.66
CA ASP A 146 -0.27 -17.43 -0.91
C ASP A 146 -0.04 -16.60 0.35
N LEU A 147 0.42 -15.38 0.14
CA LEU A 147 0.58 -14.40 1.20
C LEU A 147 -0.68 -13.56 1.37
N LEU A 148 -1.10 -13.38 2.61
CA LEU A 148 -2.18 -12.50 3.02
C LEU A 148 -1.60 -11.26 3.69
N GLY A 149 -1.93 -10.10 3.16
CA GLY A 149 -1.47 -8.81 3.65
C GLY A 149 -2.30 -8.31 4.83
N PHE A 150 -1.63 -7.80 5.85
CA PHE A 150 -2.20 -7.11 7.00
C PHE A 150 -1.53 -5.75 7.14
N LYS A 151 -2.29 -4.78 7.62
CA LYS A 151 -1.79 -3.45 7.95
C LYS A 151 -2.55 -2.90 9.15
N ALA A 152 -1.83 -2.27 10.05
CA ALA A 152 -2.39 -1.50 11.15
C ALA A 152 -1.56 -0.24 11.40
N HIS A 153 -2.20 0.75 12.01
CA HIS A 153 -1.56 1.96 12.49
C HIS A 153 -1.61 1.98 14.02
N PHE A 154 -0.51 2.42 14.63
CA PHE A 154 -0.36 2.55 16.08
C PHE A 154 0.10 3.96 16.44
N THR A 155 -0.09 4.35 17.70
CA THR A 155 0.41 5.61 18.25
C THR A 155 1.29 5.32 19.47
N GLY A 156 2.09 6.28 19.91
CA GLY A 156 2.97 6.10 21.08
C GLY A 156 4.13 5.12 20.86
N SER A 157 4.62 5.01 19.62
CA SER A 157 5.74 4.12 19.30
C SER A 157 7.07 4.63 19.86
N ALA A 158 7.92 3.70 20.32
CA ALA A 158 9.31 3.95 20.67
C ALA A 158 10.28 3.73 19.48
N LEU A 159 9.78 3.45 18.27
CA LEU A 159 10.62 3.27 17.09
C LEU A 159 11.36 4.58 16.77
N PRO A 160 12.70 4.57 16.61
CA PRO A 160 13.43 5.75 16.18
C PRO A 160 12.85 6.32 14.88
N PRO A 161 12.56 7.63 14.80
CA PRO A 161 11.89 8.25 13.65
C PRO A 161 12.58 8.01 12.30
N ASP A 162 13.90 7.81 12.29
CA ASP A 162 14.69 7.64 11.07
C ASP A 162 14.91 6.18 10.65
N LEU A 163 14.34 5.22 11.38
CA LEU A 163 14.52 3.80 11.16
C LEU A 163 13.29 3.17 10.50
N MET A 164 13.51 2.40 9.44
CA MET A 164 12.50 1.51 8.86
C MET A 164 12.93 0.04 9.00
N PRO A 165 12.43 -0.67 10.03
CA PRO A 165 12.70 -2.10 10.17
C PRO A 165 11.91 -2.93 9.17
N LEU A 166 12.58 -3.89 8.55
CA LEU A 166 11.97 -5.06 7.94
C LEU A 166 11.85 -6.15 8.99
N LEU A 167 10.66 -6.73 9.11
CA LEU A 167 10.36 -7.81 10.03
C LEU A 167 10.40 -9.13 9.28
N THR A 168 10.99 -10.16 9.88
CA THR A 168 10.80 -11.55 9.47
C THR A 168 10.32 -12.37 10.64
N PHE A 169 9.31 -13.19 10.41
CA PHE A 169 8.73 -14.07 11.42
C PHE A 169 8.32 -15.40 10.76
N PRO A 170 8.13 -16.49 11.52
CA PRO A 170 7.80 -17.79 10.92
C PRO A 170 6.56 -17.70 10.03
N GLY A 171 6.74 -17.93 8.73
CA GLY A 171 5.66 -17.91 7.73
C GLY A 171 5.33 -16.54 7.14
N GLY A 172 6.07 -15.47 7.47
CA GLY A 172 5.80 -14.15 6.93
C GLY A 172 6.93 -13.13 7.08
N TYR A 173 6.70 -11.96 6.51
CA TYR A 173 7.60 -10.82 6.58
C TYR A 173 6.79 -9.52 6.54
N GLY A 174 7.40 -8.42 6.91
CA GLY A 174 6.75 -7.12 6.86
C GLY A 174 7.73 -5.99 7.08
N GLY A 175 7.19 -4.85 7.46
CA GLY A 175 7.98 -3.72 7.88
C GLY A 175 7.21 -2.77 8.77
N MET A 176 7.96 -1.93 9.45
CA MET A 176 7.46 -0.87 10.29
C MET A 176 8.06 0.46 9.84
N VAL A 177 7.28 1.53 9.91
CA VAL A 177 7.77 2.87 9.58
C VAL A 177 6.94 3.91 10.29
N LEU A 178 7.58 4.95 10.81
CA LEU A 178 6.87 6.12 11.31
C LEU A 178 6.38 6.95 10.10
N ALA A 179 5.07 7.06 9.97
CA ALA A 179 4.39 7.75 8.88
C ALA A 179 3.95 9.17 9.30
N ASP A 180 3.06 9.76 8.51
CA ASP A 180 2.44 11.05 8.79
C ASP A 180 1.74 11.06 10.17
N ARG A 181 1.66 12.27 10.76
CA ARG A 181 0.98 12.53 12.03
C ARG A 181 1.47 11.66 13.20
N GLY A 182 2.73 11.23 13.16
CA GLY A 182 3.37 10.45 14.23
C GLY A 182 2.81 9.03 14.40
N ARG A 183 2.10 8.50 13.39
CA ARG A 183 1.55 7.15 13.42
C ARG A 183 2.60 6.14 12.99
N LEU A 184 2.78 5.07 13.75
CA LEU A 184 3.55 3.91 13.32
C LEU A 184 2.69 3.06 12.39
N SER A 185 3.15 2.81 11.17
CA SER A 185 2.56 1.81 10.29
C SER A 185 3.28 0.48 10.45
N ILE A 186 2.53 -0.58 10.68
CA ILE A 186 3.00 -1.96 10.54
C ILE A 186 2.25 -2.56 9.36
N SER A 187 2.99 -3.04 8.37
CA SER A 187 2.44 -3.75 7.22
C SER A 187 3.19 -5.07 7.05
N CYS A 188 2.48 -6.19 6.95
CA CYS A 188 3.10 -7.50 6.82
C CYS A 188 2.29 -8.44 5.92
N CYS A 189 2.95 -9.50 5.49
CA CYS A 189 2.40 -10.59 4.73
C CYS A 189 2.66 -11.90 5.48
N ILE A 190 1.66 -12.78 5.57
CA ILE A 190 1.79 -14.12 6.16
C ILE A 190 1.20 -15.16 5.22
N ARG A 191 1.82 -16.34 5.14
CA ARG A 191 1.27 -17.45 4.36
C ARG A 191 -0.11 -17.85 4.87
N ARG A 192 -1.02 -18.12 3.93
CA ARG A 192 -2.40 -18.53 4.19
C ARG A 192 -2.47 -19.77 5.09
N ASP A 193 -1.68 -20.79 4.81
CA ASP A 193 -1.65 -22.02 5.61
C ASP A 193 -1.13 -21.82 7.03
N VAL A 194 -0.10 -20.99 7.21
CA VAL A 194 0.43 -20.60 8.51
C VAL A 194 -0.64 -19.85 9.31
N LEU A 195 -1.30 -18.86 8.70
CA LEU A 195 -2.38 -18.12 9.34
C LEU A 195 -3.53 -19.05 9.78
N ALA A 196 -3.95 -19.97 8.92
CA ALA A 196 -5.01 -20.92 9.23
C ALA A 196 -4.64 -21.79 10.45
N ARG A 197 -3.39 -22.28 10.51
CA ARG A 197 -2.88 -23.06 11.65
C ARG A 197 -2.85 -22.24 12.94
N LEU A 198 -2.33 -21.01 12.88
CA LEU A 198 -2.26 -20.11 14.05
C LEU A 198 -3.65 -19.82 14.61
N ARG A 199 -4.61 -19.46 13.73
CA ARG A 199 -6.00 -19.20 14.12
C ARG A 199 -6.66 -20.44 14.73
N GLY A 200 -6.47 -21.61 14.13
CA GLY A 200 -7.02 -22.87 14.64
C GLY A 200 -6.46 -23.25 16.01
N SER A 201 -5.17 -23.03 16.25
CA SER A 201 -4.55 -23.27 17.56
C SER A 201 -5.11 -22.32 18.61
N LEU A 202 -5.17 -21.03 18.30
CA LEU A 202 -5.65 -20.01 19.24
C LEU A 202 -7.14 -20.15 19.54
N ALA A 203 -7.94 -20.55 18.55
CA ALA A 203 -9.36 -20.82 18.75
C ALA A 203 -9.61 -21.98 19.71
N ARG A 204 -8.79 -23.04 19.66
CA ARG A 204 -8.86 -24.16 20.61
C ARG A 204 -8.44 -23.74 22.02
N GLU A 205 -7.39 -22.93 22.14
CA GLU A 205 -6.91 -22.39 23.44
C GLU A 205 -7.98 -21.53 24.12
N ARG A 206 -8.71 -20.72 23.36
CA ARG A 206 -9.69 -19.75 23.90
C ARG A 206 -11.14 -20.22 23.88
N GLY A 207 -11.41 -21.41 23.32
CA GLY A 207 -12.76 -21.94 23.19
C GLY A 207 -13.68 -21.10 22.28
N GLY A 208 -13.15 -20.42 21.27
CA GLY A 208 -13.94 -19.49 20.45
C GLY A 208 -13.26 -18.96 19.19
N HIS A 209 -14.00 -18.12 18.45
CA HIS A 209 -13.50 -17.48 17.23
C HIS A 209 -12.34 -16.51 17.52
N VAL A 210 -11.38 -16.46 16.59
CA VAL A 210 -10.22 -15.57 16.68
C VAL A 210 -10.10 -14.74 15.39
N PRO A 211 -10.09 -13.39 15.50
CA PRO A 211 -9.81 -12.52 14.37
C PRO A 211 -8.44 -12.80 13.75
N ALA A 212 -8.36 -12.77 12.43
CA ALA A 212 -7.10 -13.04 11.74
C ALA A 212 -6.00 -12.04 12.12
N ALA A 213 -6.36 -10.77 12.29
CA ALA A 213 -5.44 -9.71 12.69
C ALA A 213 -4.84 -9.99 14.08
N GLU A 214 -5.64 -10.42 15.05
CA GLU A 214 -5.17 -10.76 16.39
C GLU A 214 -4.19 -11.93 16.37
N ALA A 215 -4.48 -12.98 15.58
CA ALA A 215 -3.57 -14.11 15.44
C ALA A 215 -2.21 -13.70 14.85
N VAL A 216 -2.21 -12.75 13.91
CA VAL A 216 -0.99 -12.21 13.30
C VAL A 216 -0.20 -11.34 14.29
N GLU A 217 -0.88 -10.42 14.97
CA GLU A 217 -0.27 -9.55 15.98
C GLU A 217 0.40 -10.37 17.08
N ARG A 218 -0.33 -11.32 17.70
CA ARG A 218 0.23 -12.22 18.73
C ARG A 218 1.43 -12.99 18.20
N HIS A 219 1.39 -13.47 16.95
CA HIS A 219 2.49 -14.22 16.35
C HIS A 219 3.73 -13.36 16.13
N ILE A 220 3.58 -12.13 15.63
CA ILE A 220 4.69 -11.18 15.45
C ILE A 220 5.31 -10.86 16.82
N MET A 221 4.48 -10.50 17.80
CA MET A 221 4.96 -10.17 19.16
C MET A 221 5.68 -11.36 19.82
N ALA A 222 5.20 -12.59 19.59
CA ALA A 222 5.84 -13.79 20.13
C ALA A 222 7.18 -14.11 19.47
N THR A 223 7.34 -13.81 18.18
CA THR A 223 8.45 -14.34 17.36
C THR A 223 9.43 -13.30 16.84
N CYS A 224 9.19 -12.01 17.04
CA CYS A 224 10.09 -10.93 16.66
C CYS A 224 10.22 -9.93 17.80
N ARG A 225 11.31 -10.03 18.57
CA ARG A 225 11.56 -9.16 19.74
C ARG A 225 11.63 -7.68 19.35
N GLY A 226 12.18 -7.36 18.18
CA GLY A 226 12.29 -5.99 17.69
C GLY A 226 10.97 -5.34 17.28
N ALA A 227 9.87 -6.10 17.23
CA ALA A 227 8.53 -5.58 16.94
C ALA A 227 7.72 -5.22 18.22
N ARG A 228 8.29 -5.42 19.41
CA ARG A 228 7.68 -5.12 20.70
C ARG A 228 7.97 -3.70 21.15
#